data_AF-A0A1N7M5D3-F1
#
_entry.id   AF-A0A1N7M5D3-F1
#
_cell.length_a   1.000
_cell.length_b   1.000
_cell.length_c   1.000
_cell.angle_alpha   90.00
_cell.angle_beta   90.00
_cell.angle_gamma   90.00
#
_symmetry.space_group_name_H-M   'P 1'
#
loop_
_entity.id
_entity.type
_entity.pdbx_description
1 polymer ?
#
loop_
_entity_poly.entity_id
_entity_poly.type
_entity_poly.pdbx_seq_one_letter_code
_entity_poly.pdbx_strand_id
1 'polypeptide(L)' 'MKNSKKIKRENLKAINGGGIWDCNENCPEGPYGPNQPKSCAEFHGLPECCKRRVLASMECFEPF' A
#
# COMPACT_ATOMS: atom_id res chain seq x y z
N MET A 1 -0.90 37.20 9.86
CA MET A 1 -0.38 36.27 8.84
C MET A 1 0.28 35.11 9.56
N LYS A 2 -0.24 33.88 9.43
CA LYS A 2 0.27 32.71 10.17
C LYS A 2 1.58 32.26 9.52
N ASN A 3 2.66 32.27 10.30
CA ASN A 3 3.98 31.77 9.91
C ASN A 3 3.88 30.29 9.56
N SER A 4 3.78 29.95 8.28
CA SER A 4 3.92 28.58 7.79
C SER A 4 5.36 28.14 8.05
N LYS A 5 5.58 27.51 9.21
CA LYS A 5 6.84 26.82 9.52
C LYS A 5 7.13 25.88 8.35
N LYS A 6 8.21 26.16 7.61
CA LYS A 6 8.72 25.30 6.54
C LYS A 6 8.86 23.89 7.10
N ILE A 7 7.88 23.03 6.79
CA ILE A 7 8.02 21.60 7.00
C ILE A 7 9.18 21.21 6.08
N LYS A 8 10.32 20.91 6.69
CA LYS A 8 11.50 20.45 5.96
C LYS A 8 11.07 19.21 5.18
N ARG A 9 11.42 19.14 3.89
CA ARG A 9 11.08 18.05 2.97
C ARG A 9 11.44 16.66 3.54
N GLU A 10 12.44 16.60 4.40
CA GLU A 10 12.85 15.40 5.17
C GLU A 10 11.73 14.87 6.09
N ASN A 11 10.89 15.74 6.67
CA ASN A 11 9.75 15.33 7.51
C ASN A 11 8.52 14.94 6.68
N LEU A 12 8.43 15.33 5.40
CA LEU A 12 7.33 14.90 4.54
C LEU A 12 7.42 13.40 4.21
N LYS A 13 8.64 12.84 4.15
CA LYS A 13 8.86 11.39 3.99
C LYS A 13 8.28 10.57 5.15
N ALA A 14 8.22 11.16 6.35
CA ALA A 14 7.65 10.49 7.52
C ALA A 14 6.12 10.55 7.55
N ILE A 15 5.50 11.51 6.84
CA ILE A 15 4.07 11.83 7.04
C ILE A 15 3.18 11.31 5.90
N ASN A 16 3.70 11.01 4.70
CA ASN A 16 2.87 10.50 3.59
C ASN A 16 3.57 9.42 2.74
N GLY A 17 3.56 8.17 3.22
CA GLY A 17 3.69 7.00 2.34
C GLY A 17 5.01 6.23 2.43
N GLY A 18 5.60 6.11 3.61
CA GLY A 18 6.87 5.40 3.77
C GLY A 18 7.01 4.73 5.12
N GLY A 19 5.94 4.18 5.68
CA GLY A 19 6.07 3.19 6.74
C GLY A 19 6.85 2.01 6.20
N ILE A 20 8.17 2.03 6.37
CA ILE A 20 9.05 0.86 6.29
C ILE A 20 8.63 -0.05 7.46
N TRP A 21 7.44 -0.62 7.35
CA TRP A 21 7.05 -1.77 8.15
C TRP A 21 7.64 -2.95 7.40
N ASP A 22 8.82 -3.36 7.86
CA ASP A 22 9.71 -4.52 7.58
C ASP A 22 9.38 -5.56 6.47
N CYS A 23 8.61 -5.23 5.45
CA CYS A 23 8.44 -6.05 4.26
C CYS A 23 9.67 -5.77 3.38
N ASN A 24 10.80 -6.38 3.73
CA ASN A 24 12.00 -6.41 2.90
C ASN A 24 11.84 -7.39 1.72
N GLU A 25 10.68 -8.06 1.64
CA GLU A 25 10.31 -8.96 0.55
C GLU A 25 9.84 -8.18 -0.68
N ASN A 26 10.28 -8.64 -1.84
CA ASN A 26 9.79 -8.12 -3.12
C ASN A 26 8.32 -8.56 -3.29
N CYS A 27 7.40 -7.65 -2.98
CA CYS A 27 5.97 -7.94 -3.12
C CYS A 27 5.58 -8.02 -4.59
N PRO A 28 4.82 -9.06 -4.98
CA PRO A 28 4.37 -9.19 -6.36
C PRO A 28 3.49 -8.00 -6.75
N GLU A 29 3.82 -7.34 -7.86
CA GLU A 29 3.12 -6.15 -8.34
C GLU A 29 1.63 -6.41 -8.59
N GLY A 30 0.77 -5.42 -8.32
CA GLY A 30 -0.64 -5.47 -8.69
C GLY A 30 -0.89 -4.99 -10.12
N PRO A 31 -2.14 -4.78 -10.55
CA PRO A 31 -3.35 -4.74 -9.72
C PRO A 31 -4.04 -6.11 -9.50
N TYR A 32 -4.67 -6.27 -8.35
CA TYR A 32 -5.47 -7.46 -7.98
C TYR A 32 -6.97 -7.14 -7.99
N GLY A 33 -7.82 -8.01 -8.50
CA GLY A 33 -9.27 -7.76 -8.57
C GLY A 33 -9.97 -8.53 -9.68
N PRO A 34 -11.31 -8.51 -9.71
CA PRO A 34 -12.06 -8.99 -10.87
C PRO A 34 -11.74 -8.11 -12.08
N ASN A 35 -11.46 -8.74 -13.22
CA ASN A 35 -10.99 -8.09 -14.46
C ASN A 35 -9.61 -7.41 -14.34
N GLN A 36 -8.82 -7.72 -13.32
CA GLN A 36 -7.43 -7.28 -13.21
C GLN A 36 -6.46 -8.40 -13.62
N PRO A 37 -5.18 -8.10 -13.88
CA PRO A 37 -4.17 -9.11 -14.22
C PRO A 37 -4.00 -10.18 -13.14
N LYS A 38 -4.33 -9.85 -11.89
CA LYS A 38 -4.28 -10.78 -10.76
C LYS A 38 -5.63 -10.87 -10.06
N SER A 39 -5.96 -12.06 -9.55
CA SER A 39 -7.23 -12.34 -8.88
C SER A 39 -7.21 -11.90 -7.42
N CYS A 40 -8.39 -11.68 -6.81
CA CYS A 40 -8.48 -11.46 -5.36
C CYS A 40 -7.91 -12.66 -4.56
N ALA A 41 -8.04 -13.90 -5.07
CA ALA A 41 -7.41 -15.07 -4.45
C ALA A 41 -5.89 -14.92 -4.31
N GLU A 42 -5.22 -14.35 -5.32
CA GLU A 42 -3.78 -14.08 -5.27
C GLU A 42 -3.46 -12.98 -4.24
N PHE A 43 -4.31 -11.95 -4.15
CA PHE A 43 -4.22 -10.92 -3.11
C PHE A 43 -4.35 -11.51 -1.69
N HIS A 44 -5.30 -12.42 -1.47
CA HIS A 44 -5.50 -13.08 -0.18
C HIS A 44 -4.34 -14.01 0.19
N GLY A 45 -3.63 -14.57 -0.80
CA GLY A 45 -2.41 -15.36 -0.61
C GLY A 45 -1.18 -14.52 -0.25
N LEU A 46 -1.23 -13.19 -0.41
CA LEU A 46 -0.09 -12.33 -0.08
C LEU A 46 0.14 -12.26 1.43
N PRO A 47 1.41 -12.11 1.85
CA PRO A 47 1.73 -11.69 3.21
C PRO A 47 0.98 -10.39 3.55
N GLU A 48 0.56 -10.25 4.80
CA GLU A 48 -0.14 -9.03 5.27
C GLU A 48 0.67 -7.74 5.04
N CYS A 49 2.00 -7.86 4.97
CA CYS A 49 2.88 -6.75 4.66
C CYS A 49 2.80 -6.34 3.18
N CYS A 50 2.59 -7.29 2.27
CA CYS A 50 2.40 -7.03 0.85
C CYS A 50 0.98 -6.56 0.52
N LYS A 51 -0.05 -7.07 1.20
CA LYS A 51 -1.45 -6.62 1.04
C LYS A 51 -1.61 -5.12 1.24
N ARG A 52 -0.79 -4.51 2.10
CA ARG A 52 -0.78 -3.06 2.36
C ARG A 52 0.04 -2.23 1.37
N ARG A 53 0.78 -2.87 0.46
CA ARG A 53 1.69 -2.21 -0.51
C ARG A 53 1.24 -2.37 -1.96
N VAL A 54 0.38 -3.32 -2.26
CA VAL A 54 -0.09 -3.58 -3.63
C VAL A 54 -1.42 -2.88 -3.90
N LEU A 55 -1.68 -2.57 -5.18
CA LEU A 55 -2.97 -2.07 -5.62
C LEU A 55 -3.94 -3.25 -5.75
N ALA A 56 -5.09 -3.18 -5.09
CA ALA A 56 -6.15 -4.17 -5.22
C ALA A 56 -7.53 -3.49 -5.29
N SER A 57 -8.47 -4.09 -6.02
CA SER A 57 -9.87 -3.70 -6.03
C SER A 57 -10.48 -3.83 -4.64
N MET A 58 -11.44 -2.96 -4.34
CA MET A 58 -12.14 -2.95 -3.05
C MET A 58 -12.84 -4.29 -2.75
N GLU A 59 -13.26 -5.01 -3.80
CA GLU A 59 -13.83 -6.36 -3.73
C GLU A 59 -12.88 -7.39 -3.11
N CYS A 60 -11.55 -7.15 -3.13
CA CYS A 60 -10.58 -8.05 -2.49
C CYS A 60 -10.38 -7.75 -0.99
N PHE A 61 -10.98 -6.70 -0.45
CA PHE A 61 -10.87 -6.32 0.98
C PHE A 61 -12.11 -6.69 1.79
N GLU A 62 -13.19 -7.11 1.15
CA GLU A 62 -14.43 -7.49 1.83
C GLU A 62 -14.33 -8.94 2.34
N PRO A 63 -14.60 -9.20 3.63
CA PRO A 63 -14.84 -10.55 4.11
C PRO A 63 -16.23 -10.99 3.65
N PHE A 64 -16.31 -12.09 2.89
CA PHE A 64 -17.57 -12.81 2.68
C PHE A 64 -17.99 -13.54 3.95
#